data_AF-A0ABD3G396-F1
#
_entry.id   AF-A0ABD3G396-F1
#
_cell.length_a   1.000
_cell.length_b   1.000
_cell.length_c   1.000
_cell.angle_alpha   90.00
_cell.angle_beta   90.00
_cell.angle_gamma   90.00
#
_symmetry.space_group_name_H-M   'P 1'
#
loop_
_entity.id
_entity.type
_entity.pdbx_description
1 polymer ?
#
loop_
_entity_poly.entity_id
_entity_poly.type
_entity_poly.pdbx_seq_one_letter_code
_entity_poly.pdbx_strand_id
1 'polypeptide(L)'
;MAAKYIPELDFNIARYNIGGSGSNVIDDSGTEIAMKTSTKMFAFKAIESFWLDWTSTNPASKSWSWDLDANQRSMLGLASKRGANVNEAYSNSSPWWMTSNHATAGGEDGAADNLKSEYFEQFAVYLATVVSKTKADWGVEFKYVSQFNEANSKAWTFPEPQDS
;
A
#
# COMPACT_ATOMS: atom_id res chain seq x y z
N MET A 1 4.65 -35.44 21.02
CA MET A 1 3.33 -34.79 21.17
C MET A 1 2.74 -34.64 19.78
N ALA A 2 1.55 -35.19 19.52
CA ALA A 2 0.90 -35.06 18.21
C ALA A 2 0.42 -33.62 18.03
N ALA A 3 0.75 -32.99 16.89
CA ALA A 3 0.22 -31.68 16.53
C ALA A 3 -1.31 -31.78 16.46
N LYS A 4 -2.00 -30.94 17.23
CA LYS A 4 -3.45 -30.84 17.23
C LYS A 4 -3.88 -30.44 15.83
N TYR A 5 -4.56 -31.33 15.12
CA TYR A 5 -5.16 -31.03 13.82
C TYR A 5 -6.31 -30.03 14.06
N ILE A 6 -6.05 -28.76 13.76
CA ILE A 6 -7.07 -27.73 13.72
C ILE A 6 -7.57 -27.73 12.26
N PRO A 7 -8.88 -27.84 12.00
CA PRO A 7 -9.37 -27.65 10.65
C PRO A 7 -9.08 -26.21 10.23
N GLU A 8 -8.13 -26.06 9.32
CA GLU A 8 -7.66 -24.79 8.77
C GLU A 8 -7.81 -24.87 7.25
N LEU A 9 -8.08 -23.73 6.59
CA LEU A 9 -8.21 -23.65 5.14
C LEU A 9 -6.90 -23.98 4.38
N ASP A 10 -5.78 -24.16 5.11
CA ASP A 10 -4.44 -24.43 4.58
C ASP A 10 -4.08 -23.49 3.42
N PHE A 11 -4.27 -22.19 3.65
CA PHE A 11 -4.01 -21.18 2.63
C PHE A 11 -2.53 -21.21 2.23
N ASN A 12 -2.29 -21.48 0.95
CA ASN A 12 -0.97 -21.48 0.34
C ASN A 12 -0.55 -20.08 -0.16
N ILE A 13 -1.50 -19.16 -0.31
CA ILE A 13 -1.28 -17.80 -0.80
C ILE A 13 -1.60 -16.76 0.28
N ALA A 14 -0.69 -15.80 0.47
CA ALA A 14 -0.92 -14.59 1.26
C ALA A 14 -0.73 -13.34 0.38
N ARG A 15 -1.75 -12.49 0.30
CA ARG A 15 -1.71 -11.23 -0.45
C ARG A 15 -1.52 -10.06 0.51
N TYR A 16 -0.56 -9.18 0.22
CA TYR A 16 -0.20 -8.02 1.03
C TYR A 16 -0.42 -6.73 0.24
N ASN A 17 -1.22 -5.79 0.78
CA ASN A 17 -1.47 -4.49 0.16
C ASN A 17 -0.41 -3.48 0.61
N ILE A 18 0.47 -3.08 -0.31
CA ILE A 18 1.39 -1.96 -0.10
C ILE A 18 0.56 -0.67 -0.15
N GLY A 19 0.37 -0.07 1.03
CA GLY A 19 -0.51 1.06 1.22
C GLY A 19 -0.05 2.35 0.54
N GLY A 20 -1.01 3.24 0.33
CA GLY A 20 -0.83 4.57 -0.23
C GLY A 20 -1.41 5.69 0.64
N SER A 21 -2.18 5.37 1.67
CA SER A 21 -2.89 6.36 2.49
C SER A 21 -1.97 7.00 3.53
N GLY A 22 -2.40 8.10 4.15
CA GLY A 22 -1.64 8.73 5.22
C GLY A 22 -2.48 9.74 6.00
N SER A 23 -2.02 10.05 7.21
CA SER A 23 -2.58 11.11 8.06
C SER A 23 -1.63 12.29 8.25
N ASN A 24 -0.46 12.25 7.58
CA ASN A 24 0.53 13.30 7.64
C ASN A 24 0.11 14.53 6.83
N VAL A 25 0.67 15.68 7.22
CA VAL A 25 0.59 16.94 6.49
C VAL A 25 1.98 17.25 5.94
N ILE A 26 2.05 17.63 4.67
CA ILE A 26 3.29 18.04 4.00
C ILE A 26 3.27 19.56 3.85
N ASP A 27 4.31 20.23 4.34
CA ASP A 27 4.51 21.66 4.13
C ASP A 27 5.26 21.89 2.81
N ASP A 28 4.55 22.47 1.84
CA ASP A 28 5.11 22.93 0.58
C ASP A 28 5.29 24.45 0.60
N SER A 29 6.46 24.89 1.04
CA SER A 29 6.85 26.31 1.03
C SER A 29 5.84 27.24 1.74
N GLY A 30 5.28 26.79 2.87
CA GLY A 30 4.27 27.50 3.66
C GLY A 30 2.83 27.10 3.34
N THR A 31 2.62 26.15 2.41
CA THR A 31 1.30 25.61 2.08
C THR A 31 1.17 24.20 2.64
N GLU A 32 0.23 24.01 3.58
CA GLU A 32 -0.05 22.68 4.13
C GLU A 32 -0.91 21.86 3.15
N ILE A 33 -0.41 20.67 2.82
CA ILE A 33 -1.07 19.70 1.94
C ILE A 33 -1.34 18.44 2.75
N ALA A 34 -2.60 18.00 2.78
CA ALA A 34 -3.04 16.79 3.47
C ALA A 34 -3.78 15.86 2.50
N MET A 35 -3.81 14.57 2.84
CA MET A 35 -4.60 13.61 2.09
C MET A 35 -6.09 13.97 2.14
N LYS A 36 -6.74 13.99 0.98
CA LYS A 36 -8.19 14.08 0.86
C LYS A 36 -8.82 12.73 1.21
N THR A 37 -9.65 12.72 2.24
CA THR A 37 -10.36 11.52 2.71
C THR A 37 -11.78 11.46 2.15
N SER A 38 -12.27 10.25 1.86
CA SER A 38 -13.67 10.02 1.53
C SER A 38 -14.42 9.54 2.77
N THR A 39 -15.61 10.09 3.01
CA THR A 39 -16.54 9.62 4.06
C THR A 39 -17.15 8.25 3.74
N LYS A 40 -17.01 7.77 2.49
CA LYS A 40 -17.45 6.45 2.04
C LYS A 40 -16.33 5.41 2.09
N MET A 41 -15.08 5.82 2.30
CA MET A 41 -13.95 4.90 2.44
C MET A 41 -13.93 4.32 3.85
N PHE A 42 -14.08 3.00 3.96
CA PHE A 42 -13.93 2.33 5.24
C PHE A 42 -12.48 2.42 5.73
N ALA A 43 -12.29 2.64 7.02
CA ALA A 43 -10.96 2.82 7.63
C ALA A 43 -10.01 1.63 7.37
N PHE A 44 -10.54 0.40 7.31
CA PHE A 44 -9.72 -0.79 7.04
C PHE A 44 -9.16 -0.85 5.61
N LYS A 45 -9.66 -0.02 4.68
CA LYS A 45 -9.13 0.13 3.32
C LYS A 45 -8.03 1.21 3.23
N ALA A 46 -7.90 2.04 4.27
CA ALA A 46 -6.95 3.14 4.33
C ALA A 46 -5.57 2.66 4.78
N ILE A 47 -4.93 1.79 3.98
CA ILE A 47 -3.61 1.25 4.33
C ILE A 47 -2.54 2.33 4.14
N GLU A 48 -1.73 2.54 5.18
CA GLU A 48 -0.73 3.59 5.23
C GLU A 48 0.44 3.36 4.26
N SER A 49 0.92 4.44 3.64
CA SER A 49 2.15 4.46 2.85
C SER A 49 3.37 4.48 3.75
N PHE A 50 4.39 3.68 3.42
CA PHE A 50 5.69 3.77 4.10
C PHE A 50 6.49 4.99 3.67
N TRP A 51 6.19 5.58 2.50
CA TRP A 51 6.82 6.79 1.98
C TRP A 51 5.89 7.99 2.19
N LEU A 52 6.24 8.81 3.18
CA LEU A 52 5.37 9.81 3.79
C LEU A 52 5.30 11.11 2.98
N ASP A 53 6.41 11.52 2.38
CA ASP A 53 6.54 12.78 1.67
C ASP A 53 7.61 12.73 0.58
N TRP A 54 7.62 13.75 -0.29
CA TRP A 54 8.58 13.86 -1.39
C TRP A 54 9.93 14.47 -0.99
N THR A 55 10.15 14.80 0.29
CA THR A 55 11.35 15.56 0.71
C THR A 55 12.64 14.73 0.61
N SER A 56 12.53 13.40 0.61
CA SER A 56 13.66 12.50 0.39
C SER A 56 13.26 11.17 -0.24
N THR A 57 14.06 10.70 -1.19
CA THR A 57 13.98 9.35 -1.76
C THR A 57 14.78 8.32 -0.95
N ASN A 58 15.52 8.74 0.08
CA ASN A 58 16.33 7.84 0.90
C ASN A 58 15.44 7.08 1.90
N PRO A 59 15.36 5.73 1.84
CA PRO A 59 14.51 4.93 2.73
C PRO A 59 14.94 4.92 4.21
N ALA A 60 16.11 5.47 4.53
CA ALA A 60 16.60 5.67 5.90
C ALA A 60 16.31 7.09 6.45
N SER A 61 15.68 7.96 5.66
CA SER A 61 15.32 9.32 6.07
C SER A 61 14.00 9.36 6.84
N LYS A 62 13.63 10.55 7.34
CA LYS A 62 12.34 10.80 7.99
C LYS A 62 11.14 10.80 7.02
N SER A 63 11.40 10.86 5.71
CA SER A 63 10.36 10.69 4.68
C SER A 63 9.83 9.26 4.63
N TRP A 64 10.44 8.33 5.38
CA TRP A 64 10.01 6.94 5.46
C TRP A 64 9.73 6.55 6.90
N SER A 65 8.64 5.83 7.13
CA SER A 65 8.32 5.24 8.43
C SER A 65 8.00 3.77 8.29
N TRP A 66 8.88 2.92 8.81
CA TRP A 66 8.73 1.46 8.76
C TRP A 66 7.86 0.89 9.89
N ASP A 67 7.30 1.72 10.76
CA ASP A 67 6.46 1.30 11.88
C ASP A 67 4.98 1.20 11.52
N LEU A 68 4.61 1.63 10.31
CA LEU A 68 3.25 1.65 9.81
C LEU A 68 2.72 0.26 9.43
N ASP A 69 1.41 0.16 9.21
CA ASP A 69 0.73 -1.06 8.75
C ASP A 69 1.03 -2.32 9.61
N ALA A 70 1.14 -2.14 10.92
CA ALA A 70 1.51 -3.22 11.85
C ALA A 70 0.57 -4.44 11.76
N ASN A 71 -0.71 -4.22 11.46
CA ASN A 71 -1.72 -5.28 11.41
C ASN A 71 -1.51 -6.22 10.21
N GLN A 72 -1.37 -5.71 8.98
CA GLN A 72 -1.12 -6.59 7.83
C GLN A 72 0.26 -7.23 7.90
N ARG A 73 1.28 -6.49 8.37
CA ARG A 73 2.62 -7.08 8.56
C ARG A 73 2.60 -8.25 9.54
N SER A 74 1.87 -8.11 10.65
CA SER A 74 1.68 -9.20 11.61
C SER A 74 0.97 -10.38 10.98
N MET A 75 -0.10 -10.14 10.20
CA MET A 75 -0.83 -11.19 9.50
C MET A 75 0.01 -11.89 8.44
N LEU A 76 0.80 -11.15 7.66
CA LEU A 76 1.73 -11.69 6.67
C LEU A 76 2.74 -12.63 7.33
N GLY A 77 3.38 -12.18 8.42
CA GLY A 77 4.32 -13.01 9.16
C GLY A 77 3.66 -14.26 9.78
N LEU A 78 2.43 -14.15 10.27
CA LEU A 78 1.66 -15.29 10.80
C LEU A 78 1.26 -16.29 9.71
N ALA A 79 0.92 -15.81 8.51
CA ALA A 79 0.58 -16.64 7.35
C ALA A 79 1.82 -17.40 6.85
N SER A 80 2.95 -16.71 6.65
CA SER A 80 4.19 -17.36 6.23
C SER A 80 4.67 -18.41 7.23
N LYS A 81 4.55 -18.15 8.54
CA LYS A 81 4.87 -19.13 9.60
C LYS A 81 3.95 -20.34 9.64
N ARG A 82 2.73 -20.22 9.11
CA ARG A 82 1.71 -21.28 9.07
C ARG A 82 1.70 -22.07 7.75
N GLY A 83 2.63 -21.80 6.84
CA GLY A 83 2.79 -22.60 5.62
C GLY A 83 2.40 -21.90 4.33
N ALA A 84 1.95 -20.64 4.37
CA ALA A 84 1.79 -19.85 3.15
C ALA A 84 3.15 -19.71 2.44
N ASN A 85 3.28 -20.30 1.26
CA ASN A 85 4.53 -20.41 0.51
C ASN A 85 4.50 -19.62 -0.82
N VAL A 86 3.39 -18.93 -1.08
CA VAL A 86 3.23 -17.95 -2.15
C VAL A 86 2.78 -16.64 -1.51
N ASN A 87 3.68 -15.67 -1.39
CA ASN A 87 3.30 -14.32 -0.98
C ASN A 87 3.23 -13.42 -2.21
N GLU A 88 2.19 -12.60 -2.31
CA GLU A 88 2.00 -11.63 -3.38
C GLU A 88 1.86 -10.24 -2.80
N ALA A 89 2.62 -9.29 -3.33
CA ALA A 89 2.42 -7.87 -3.05
C ALA A 89 1.56 -7.24 -4.15
N TYR A 90 0.62 -6.39 -3.75
CA TYR A 90 -0.14 -5.54 -4.65
C TYR A 90 -0.30 -4.16 -4.04
N SER A 91 -0.71 -3.17 -4.83
CA SER A 91 -1.06 -1.84 -4.32
C SER A 91 -2.38 -1.39 -4.90
N ASN A 92 -3.30 -0.97 -4.03
CA ASN A 92 -4.54 -0.35 -4.46
C ASN A 92 -4.37 1.11 -4.87
N SER A 93 -3.34 1.79 -4.37
CA SER A 93 -3.06 3.18 -4.70
C SER A 93 -1.61 3.50 -4.43
N SER A 94 -1.03 4.37 -5.25
CA SER A 94 0.22 5.05 -4.92
C SER A 94 0.09 5.84 -3.61
N PRO A 95 1.23 6.22 -2.98
CA PRO A 95 1.24 7.23 -1.93
C PRO A 95 0.36 8.43 -2.31
N TRP A 96 -0.48 8.89 -1.39
CA TRP A 96 -1.54 9.86 -1.66
C TRP A 96 -0.99 11.15 -2.28
N TRP A 97 0.21 11.57 -1.89
CA TRP A 97 0.87 12.77 -2.42
C TRP A 97 1.33 12.61 -3.88
N MET A 98 1.50 11.37 -4.36
CA MET A 98 1.76 11.08 -5.78
C MET A 98 0.48 11.16 -6.63
N THR A 99 -0.70 11.17 -6.01
CA THR A 99 -1.97 11.20 -6.75
C THR A 99 -2.34 12.61 -7.20
N SER A 100 -3.06 12.72 -8.31
CA SER A 100 -3.49 13.98 -8.92
C SER A 100 -4.40 14.80 -8.01
N ASN A 101 -5.26 14.14 -7.24
CA ASN A 101 -6.26 14.77 -6.37
C ASN A 101 -5.94 14.66 -4.87
N HIS A 102 -4.74 14.19 -4.53
CA HIS A 102 -4.32 13.88 -3.15
C HIS A 102 -5.24 12.91 -2.40
N ALA A 103 -5.95 12.03 -3.12
CA ALA A 103 -6.85 11.03 -2.55
C ALA A 103 -6.48 9.63 -3.01
N THR A 104 -6.57 8.65 -2.12
CA THR A 104 -6.42 7.23 -2.47
C THR A 104 -7.75 6.59 -2.88
N ALA A 105 -8.89 7.20 -2.53
CA ALA A 105 -10.24 6.73 -2.88
C ALA A 105 -10.64 7.09 -4.33
N GLY A 106 -9.80 6.76 -5.31
CA GLY A 106 -10.03 7.03 -6.73
C GLY A 106 -9.71 8.46 -7.18
N GLY A 107 -9.62 8.62 -8.51
CA GLY A 107 -9.40 9.91 -9.17
C GLY A 107 -10.68 10.73 -9.34
N GLU A 108 -10.58 11.97 -9.81
CA GLU A 108 -11.77 12.79 -10.12
C GLU A 108 -12.54 12.28 -11.34
N ASP A 109 -11.84 11.62 -12.25
CA ASP A 109 -12.40 10.89 -13.38
C ASP A 109 -11.97 9.42 -13.25
N GLY A 110 -12.91 8.51 -13.00
CA GLY A 110 -12.62 7.07 -12.89
C GLY A 110 -12.13 6.42 -14.18
N ALA A 111 -12.16 7.13 -15.32
CA ALA A 111 -11.56 6.67 -16.57
C ALA A 111 -10.09 7.12 -16.75
N ALA A 112 -9.59 8.01 -15.86
CA ALA A 112 -8.24 8.53 -15.90
C ALA A 112 -7.38 7.93 -14.77
N ASP A 113 -6.07 7.79 -15.02
CA ASP A 113 -5.12 7.39 -13.99
C ASP A 113 -5.05 8.48 -12.90
N ASN A 114 -5.10 8.06 -11.63
CA ASN A 114 -4.97 8.98 -10.51
C ASN A 114 -3.52 9.19 -10.10
N LEU A 115 -2.57 8.43 -10.61
CA LEU A 115 -1.14 8.68 -10.41
C LEU A 115 -0.65 9.79 -11.36
N LYS A 116 0.01 10.83 -10.82
CA LYS A 116 0.65 11.85 -11.67
C LYS A 116 1.76 11.20 -12.48
N SER A 117 1.81 11.50 -13.79
CA SER A 117 2.79 10.90 -14.71
C SER A 117 4.25 11.12 -14.31
N GLU A 118 4.53 12.25 -13.65
CA GLU A 118 5.86 12.58 -13.12
C GLU A 118 6.34 11.68 -11.98
N TYR A 119 5.45 10.88 -11.38
CA TYR A 119 5.75 9.96 -10.28
C TYR A 119 5.76 8.49 -10.68
N PHE A 120 5.67 8.15 -11.97
CA PHE A 120 5.64 6.75 -12.42
C PHE A 120 6.89 5.97 -12.00
N GLU A 121 8.07 6.57 -12.17
CA GLU A 121 9.34 5.94 -11.78
C GLU A 121 9.46 5.83 -10.25
N GLN A 122 9.09 6.89 -9.54
CA GLN A 122 9.12 6.95 -8.07
C GLN A 122 8.15 5.94 -7.45
N PHE A 123 6.99 5.71 -8.08
CA PHE A 123 6.08 4.68 -7.62
C PHE A 123 6.66 3.27 -7.81
N ALA A 124 7.34 3.00 -8.93
CA ALA A 124 8.07 1.75 -9.09
C ALA A 124 9.18 1.56 -8.04
N VAL A 125 9.91 2.64 -7.73
CA VAL A 125 10.92 2.66 -6.65
C VAL A 125 10.29 2.41 -5.29
N TYR A 126 9.11 2.98 -5.03
CA TYR A 126 8.37 2.76 -3.79
C TYR A 126 8.06 1.27 -3.58
N LEU A 127 7.43 0.64 -4.57
CA LEU A 127 7.09 -0.78 -4.53
C LEU A 127 8.32 -1.67 -4.37
N ALA A 128 9.39 -1.40 -5.15
CA ALA A 128 10.63 -2.15 -5.07
C ALA A 128 11.30 -2.02 -3.69
N THR A 129 11.25 -0.83 -3.08
CA THR A 129 11.83 -0.56 -1.76
C THR A 129 11.07 -1.33 -0.68
N VAL A 130 9.74 -1.30 -0.69
CA VAL A 130 8.91 -2.04 0.29
C VAL A 130 9.12 -3.55 0.15
N VAL A 131 9.16 -4.08 -1.08
CA VAL A 131 9.45 -5.50 -1.34
C VAL A 131 10.83 -5.90 -0.82
N SER A 132 11.86 -5.08 -1.10
CA SER A 132 13.23 -5.31 -0.61
C SER A 132 13.28 -5.31 0.91
N LYS A 133 12.65 -4.31 1.55
CA LYS A 133 12.56 -4.20 3.02
C LYS A 133 11.86 -5.40 3.64
N THR A 134 10.77 -5.86 3.05
CA THR A 134 10.00 -7.01 3.52
C THR A 134 10.84 -8.28 3.54
N LYS A 135 11.64 -8.50 2.50
CA LYS A 135 12.57 -9.64 2.43
C LYS A 135 13.70 -9.51 3.44
N ALA A 136 14.34 -8.34 3.52
CA ALA A 136 15.53 -8.12 4.34
C ALA A 136 15.22 -8.13 5.85
N ASP A 137 14.13 -7.49 6.27
CA ASP A 137 13.87 -7.21 7.67
C ASP A 137 12.74 -8.07 8.26
N TRP A 138 11.75 -8.45 7.44
CA TRP A 138 10.59 -9.23 7.93
C TRP A 138 10.70 -10.72 7.55
N GLY A 139 11.69 -11.08 6.72
CA GLY A 139 11.95 -12.46 6.31
C GLY A 139 10.87 -13.05 5.41
N VAL A 140 10.07 -12.21 4.75
CA VAL A 140 9.01 -12.63 3.83
C VAL A 140 9.41 -12.29 2.40
N GLU A 141 9.47 -13.30 1.54
CA GLU A 141 9.73 -13.12 0.13
C GLU A 141 8.42 -13.11 -0.66
N PHE A 142 8.21 -12.05 -1.44
CA PHE A 142 7.13 -11.97 -2.41
C PHE A 142 7.56 -12.64 -3.73
N LYS A 143 6.72 -13.55 -4.23
CA LYS A 143 6.93 -14.19 -5.55
C LYS A 143 6.39 -13.34 -6.70
N TYR A 144 5.39 -12.53 -6.43
CA TYR A 144 4.73 -11.68 -7.41
C TYR A 144 4.51 -10.28 -6.84
N VAL A 145 4.63 -9.27 -7.71
CA VAL A 145 4.36 -7.86 -7.39
C VAL A 145 3.45 -7.30 -8.48
N SER A 146 2.24 -6.88 -8.12
CA SER A 146 1.33 -6.17 -9.01
C SER A 146 1.37 -4.68 -8.72
N GLN A 147 1.80 -3.87 -9.69
CA GLN A 147 1.94 -2.41 -9.51
C GLN A 147 0.60 -1.70 -9.34
N PHE A 148 -0.45 -2.23 -9.98
CA PHE A 148 -1.81 -1.69 -9.90
C PHE A 148 -2.80 -2.83 -9.63
N ASN A 149 -3.82 -2.54 -8.84
CA ASN A 149 -5.06 -3.31 -8.81
C ASN A 149 -6.05 -2.66 -9.79
N GLU A 150 -6.61 -3.44 -10.72
CA GLU A 150 -7.76 -3.04 -11.58
C GLU A 150 -7.63 -1.72 -12.38
N ALA A 151 -6.50 -1.49 -13.07
CA ALA A 151 -6.23 -0.28 -13.86
C ALA A 151 -7.25 0.05 -14.99
N ASN A 152 -8.27 -0.78 -15.23
CA ASN A 152 -9.31 -0.56 -16.24
C ASN A 152 -10.72 -0.33 -15.65
N SER A 153 -10.85 -0.24 -14.32
CA SER A 153 -12.15 -0.08 -13.67
C SER A 153 -12.60 1.39 -13.70
N LYS A 154 -13.69 1.67 -14.43
CA LYS A 154 -14.35 2.99 -14.42
C LYS A 154 -15.03 3.33 -13.08
N ALA A 155 -15.05 2.40 -12.13
CA ALA A 155 -15.76 2.53 -10.86
C ALA A 155 -15.00 3.36 -9.81
N TRP A 156 -13.69 3.60 -10.01
CA TRP A 156 -12.83 4.25 -9.02
C TRP A 156 -12.85 5.78 -9.17
N THR A 157 -14.04 6.37 -8.98
CA THR A 157 -14.24 7.83 -9.01
C THR A 157 -14.46 8.36 -7.59
N PHE A 158 -13.72 9.38 -7.19
CA PHE A 158 -13.92 10.05 -5.90
C PHE A 158 -15.36 10.63 -5.80
N PRO A 159 -16.08 10.47 -4.66
CA PRO A 159 -15.63 9.95 -3.38
C PRO A 159 -15.91 8.45 -3.16
N GLU A 160 -16.15 7.64 -4.18
CA GLU A 160 -16.44 6.21 -3.99
C GLU A 160 -15.22 5.44 -3.43
N PRO A 161 -15.43 4.35 -2.66
CA PRO A 161 -14.33 3.56 -2.13
C PRO A 161 -13.62 2.75 -3.22
N GLN A 162 -12.37 2.39 -2.95
CA GLN A 162 -11.63 1.39 -3.74
C GLN A 162 -12.34 0.02 -3.68
N ASP A 163 -12.34 -0.72 -4.79
CA ASP A 163 -12.91 -2.06 -4.88
C ASP A 163 -11.90 -3.14 -4.41
N SER A 164 -11.49 -3.06 -3.15
CA SER A 164 -10.90 -4.15 -2.33
C SER A 164 -10.71 -3.68 -0.90
#